data_AF-A0AA40KZN7-F1
#
_entry.id   AF-A0AA40KZN7-F1
#
_cell.length_a   1.000
_cell.length_b   1.000
_cell.length_c   1.000
_cell.angle_alpha   90.00
_cell.angle_beta   90.00
_cell.angle_gamma   90.00
#
_symmetry.space_group_name_H-M   'P 1'
#
loop_
_entity.id
_entity.type
_entity.pdbx_description
1 polymer ?
#
loop_
_entity_poly.entity_id
_entity_poly.type
_entity_poly.pdbx_seq_one_letter_code
_entity_poly.pdbx_strand_id
1 'polypeptide(L)'
;MFAILAERALGPRLYGVFPQGRLEQYIPSRRLRTEDLRDPDISKEIAVKMSRFHGMVMPFNKEPKWLFGTMEWYLKQISELTFPEEGQLKKFNHLKTYNLQEEMKSLRELLESTPSPVVFCHNDVQEGNILLLAGHEASSSDKLMLIDFEYSSYNYRGFDISNHFCEWVYNYTHDSWPFFKASPENYPSRQQQV
;
A
#
# COMPACT_ATOMS: atom_id res chain seq x y z
N MET A 1 -8.67 -5.85 -13.45
CA MET A 1 -8.36 -4.59 -12.74
C MET A 1 -7.62 -3.61 -13.66
N PHE A 2 -6.43 -3.98 -14.18
CA PHE A 2 -5.60 -3.13 -15.04
C PHE A 2 -6.32 -2.50 -16.24
N ALA A 3 -7.15 -3.26 -16.97
CA ALA A 3 -7.91 -2.71 -18.10
C ALA A 3 -8.86 -1.57 -17.70
N ILE A 4 -9.58 -1.71 -16.56
CA ILE A 4 -10.51 -0.68 -16.07
C ILE A 4 -9.75 0.58 -15.62
N LEU A 5 -8.57 0.41 -15.03
CA LEU A 5 -7.74 1.53 -14.59
C LEU A 5 -7.15 2.31 -15.77
N ALA A 6 -6.73 1.61 -16.83
CA ALA A 6 -6.30 2.20 -18.08
C ALA A 6 -7.45 2.97 -18.77
N GLU A 7 -8.64 2.38 -18.88
CA GLU A 7 -9.82 3.03 -19.47
C GLU A 7 -10.26 4.29 -18.73
N ARG A 8 -10.07 4.33 -17.40
CA ARG A 8 -10.42 5.48 -16.56
C ARG A 8 -9.29 6.51 -16.43
N ALA A 9 -8.19 6.34 -17.17
CA ALA A 9 -7.00 7.21 -17.09
C ALA A 9 -6.44 7.36 -15.66
N LEU A 10 -6.56 6.31 -14.84
CA LEU A 10 -6.06 6.27 -13.46
C LEU A 10 -4.79 5.42 -13.33
N GLY A 11 -4.29 4.88 -14.44
CA GLY A 11 -3.01 4.19 -14.53
C GLY A 11 -2.48 4.23 -15.96
N PRO A 12 -1.34 3.57 -16.23
CA PRO A 12 -0.75 3.50 -17.56
C PRO A 12 -1.72 2.93 -18.59
N ARG A 13 -1.65 3.41 -19.83
CA ARG A 13 -2.41 2.78 -20.92
C ARG A 13 -1.98 1.34 -21.11
N LEU A 14 -2.94 0.45 -21.28
CA LEU A 14 -2.71 -0.96 -21.54
C LEU A 14 -2.73 -1.20 -23.06
N TYR A 15 -1.60 -1.60 -23.64
CA TYR A 15 -1.48 -1.88 -25.06
C TYR A 15 -1.82 -3.32 -25.44
N GLY A 16 -1.64 -4.26 -24.51
CA GLY A 16 -1.97 -5.66 -24.75
C GLY A 16 -1.72 -6.54 -23.55
N VAL A 17 -2.43 -7.67 -23.49
CA VAL A 17 -2.28 -8.72 -22.49
C VAL A 17 -2.08 -10.04 -23.21
N PHE A 18 -1.13 -10.85 -22.75
CA PHE A 18 -0.80 -12.15 -23.32
C PHE A 18 -0.44 -13.13 -22.18
N PRO A 19 -0.37 -14.45 -22.41
CA PRO A 19 -0.24 -15.42 -21.32
C PRO A 19 0.96 -15.20 -20.40
N GLN A 20 2.05 -14.60 -20.89
CA GLN A 20 3.29 -14.37 -20.16
C GLN A 20 3.38 -12.95 -19.55
N GLY A 21 2.41 -12.06 -19.77
CA GLY A 21 2.50 -10.71 -19.26
C GLY A 21 1.60 -9.69 -19.96
N ARG A 22 2.03 -8.43 -19.91
CA ARG A 22 1.30 -7.31 -20.47
C ARG A 22 2.25 -6.22 -20.95
N LEU A 23 1.80 -5.43 -21.92
CA LEU A 23 2.47 -4.23 -22.40
C LEU A 23 1.70 -3.00 -21.93
N GLU A 24 2.40 -2.10 -21.24
CA GLU A 24 1.85 -0.87 -20.69
C GLU A 24 2.63 0.34 -21.22
N GLN A 25 2.01 1.51 -21.17
CA GLN A 25 2.68 2.79 -21.42
C GLN A 25 3.85 2.99 -20.47
N TYR A 26 5.02 3.28 -21.03
CA TYR A 26 6.10 3.88 -20.26
C TYR A 26 5.76 5.33 -19.94
N ILE A 27 5.79 5.68 -18.65
CA ILE A 27 5.47 7.01 -18.15
C ILE A 27 6.77 7.70 -17.72
N PRO A 28 7.23 8.76 -18.43
CA PRO A 28 8.38 9.54 -18.01
C PRO A 28 8.14 10.14 -16.62
N SER A 29 8.82 9.58 -15.62
CA SER A 29 8.57 9.88 -14.22
C SER A 29 9.75 9.45 -13.34
N ARG A 30 9.73 9.88 -12.09
CA ARG A 30 10.50 9.26 -11.01
C ARG A 30 9.54 8.75 -9.95
N ARG A 31 9.94 7.71 -9.21
CA ARG A 31 9.25 7.37 -7.96
C ARG A 31 9.48 8.48 -6.92
N LEU A 32 8.51 8.65 -6.03
CA LEU A 32 8.76 9.43 -4.82
C LEU A 32 9.79 8.74 -3.95
N ARG A 33 10.42 9.52 -3.08
CA ARG A 33 11.24 9.04 -1.98
C ARG A 33 10.48 9.22 -0.68
N THR A 34 10.87 8.51 0.36
CA THR A 34 10.24 8.61 1.69
C THR A 34 10.19 10.05 2.18
N GLU A 35 11.24 10.85 1.93
CA GLU A 35 11.26 12.26 2.30
C GLU A 35 10.26 13.14 1.54
N ASP A 36 9.90 12.79 0.30
CA ASP A 36 8.91 13.54 -0.50
C ASP A 36 7.50 13.44 0.13
N LEU A 37 7.20 12.35 0.84
CA LEU A 37 5.88 12.13 1.45
C LEU A 37 5.51 13.21 2.48
N ARG A 38 6.51 13.82 3.09
CA ARG A 38 6.37 14.86 4.13
C ARG A 38 6.22 16.27 3.56
N ASP A 39 6.48 16.46 2.27
CA ASP A 39 6.26 17.75 1.62
C ASP A 39 4.76 18.07 1.60
N PRO A 40 4.31 19.23 2.12
CA PRO A 40 2.89 19.54 2.24
C PRO A 40 2.13 19.55 0.90
N ASP A 41 2.77 20.01 -0.18
CA ASP A 41 2.13 20.09 -1.49
C ASP A 41 2.00 18.70 -2.13
N ILE A 42 3.04 17.87 -2.00
CA ILE A 42 3.01 16.46 -2.43
C ILE A 42 1.98 15.68 -1.62
N SER A 43 2.00 15.78 -0.29
CA SER A 43 1.06 15.07 0.59
C SER A 43 -0.39 15.44 0.29
N LYS A 44 -0.67 16.72 0.06
CA LYS A 44 -1.99 17.19 -0.37
C LYS A 44 -2.42 16.58 -1.69
N GLU A 45 -1.51 16.48 -2.66
CA GLU A 45 -1.83 15.86 -3.94
C GLU A 45 -2.06 14.35 -3.80
N ILE A 46 -1.26 13.64 -2.99
CA ILE A 46 -1.48 12.22 -2.66
C ILE A 46 -2.88 12.03 -2.07
N ALA A 47 -3.30 12.87 -1.12
CA ALA A 47 -4.63 12.81 -0.53
C ALA A 47 -5.75 12.98 -1.58
N VAL A 48 -5.58 13.88 -2.54
CA VAL A 48 -6.52 14.03 -3.67
C VAL A 48 -6.55 12.77 -4.54
N LYS A 49 -5.39 12.16 -4.82
CA LYS A 49 -5.31 10.91 -5.61
C LYS A 49 -5.97 9.73 -4.91
N MET A 50 -5.69 9.54 -3.63
CA MET A 50 -6.33 8.51 -2.80
C MET A 50 -7.84 8.72 -2.76
N SER A 51 -8.31 9.95 -2.56
CA SER A 51 -9.75 10.27 -2.55
C SER A 51 -10.43 9.92 -3.89
N ARG A 52 -9.81 10.25 -5.03
CA ARG A 52 -10.32 9.85 -6.36
C ARG A 52 -10.36 8.34 -6.52
N PHE A 53 -9.33 7.63 -6.06
CA PHE A 53 -9.25 6.17 -6.10
C PHE A 53 -10.36 5.52 -5.25
N HIS A 54 -10.56 6.01 -4.03
CA HIS A 54 -11.64 5.56 -3.12
C HIS A 54 -13.04 5.75 -3.71
N GLY A 55 -13.23 6.77 -4.55
CA GLY A 55 -14.48 7.03 -5.26
C GLY A 55 -14.77 6.08 -6.43
N MET A 56 -13.86 5.17 -6.77
CA MET A 56 -14.05 4.27 -7.91
C MET A 56 -15.08 3.17 -7.63
N VAL A 57 -16.10 3.08 -8.49
CA VAL A 57 -17.00 1.93 -8.51
C VAL A 57 -16.41 0.84 -9.39
N MET A 58 -15.85 -0.19 -8.74
CA MET A 58 -15.26 -1.36 -9.40
C MET A 58 -16.18 -2.60 -9.35
N PRO A 59 -16.20 -3.45 -10.40
CA PRO A 59 -17.03 -4.65 -10.49
C PRO A 59 -16.43 -5.83 -9.71
N PHE A 60 -16.04 -5.60 -8.46
CA PHE A 60 -15.50 -6.61 -7.54
C PHE A 60 -16.40 -6.79 -6.32
N ASN A 61 -16.10 -7.79 -5.49
CA ASN A 61 -16.79 -7.97 -4.19
C ASN A 61 -16.61 -6.70 -3.34
N LYS A 62 -17.72 -6.21 -2.75
CA LYS A 62 -17.76 -4.98 -1.94
C LYS A 62 -17.55 -5.22 -0.45
N GLU A 63 -17.61 -6.48 -0.03
CA GLU A 63 -17.37 -6.86 1.36
C GLU A 63 -15.87 -6.70 1.71
N PRO A 64 -15.50 -6.05 2.84
CA PRO A 64 -14.12 -5.79 3.23
C PRO A 64 -13.44 -7.04 3.83
N LYS A 65 -13.51 -8.16 3.11
CA LYS A 65 -12.95 -9.46 3.56
C LYS A 65 -11.44 -9.57 3.33
N TRP A 66 -10.89 -8.70 2.49
CA TRP A 66 -9.50 -8.79 2.04
C TRP A 66 -8.52 -8.72 3.20
N LEU A 67 -8.64 -7.73 4.09
CA LEU A 67 -7.66 -7.51 5.17
C LEU A 67 -7.49 -8.76 6.06
N PHE A 68 -8.56 -9.19 6.73
CA PHE A 68 -8.47 -10.34 7.63
C PHE A 68 -8.34 -11.67 6.90
N GLY A 69 -8.98 -11.85 5.74
CA GLY A 69 -8.84 -13.08 4.96
C GLY A 69 -7.40 -13.31 4.50
N THR A 70 -6.71 -12.24 4.11
CA THR A 70 -5.29 -12.29 3.74
C THR A 70 -4.40 -12.55 4.96
N MET A 71 -4.62 -11.85 6.08
CA MET A 71 -3.84 -12.07 7.31
C MET A 71 -3.99 -13.49 7.86
N GLU A 72 -5.22 -14.03 7.89
CA GLU A 72 -5.50 -15.40 8.33
C GLU A 72 -4.79 -16.43 7.43
N TRP A 73 -4.83 -16.21 6.12
CA TRP A 73 -4.14 -17.06 5.16
C TRP A 73 -2.62 -17.03 5.36
N TYR A 74 -2.02 -15.85 5.52
CA TYR A 74 -0.59 -15.71 5.79
C TYR A 74 -0.18 -16.35 7.12
N LEU A 75 -0.93 -16.12 8.20
CA LEU A 75 -0.63 -16.74 9.49
C LEU A 75 -0.66 -18.27 9.42
N LYS A 76 -1.60 -18.83 8.66
CA LYS A 76 -1.61 -20.27 8.40
C LYS A 76 -0.33 -20.73 7.71
N GLN A 77 0.06 -20.08 6.61
CA GLN A 77 1.30 -20.44 5.88
C GLN A 77 2.53 -20.30 6.77
N ILE A 78 2.63 -19.22 7.54
CA ILE A 78 3.75 -18.97 8.48
C ILE A 78 3.81 -20.08 9.53
N SER A 79 2.66 -20.56 10.04
CA SER A 79 2.63 -21.62 11.06
C SER A 79 3.19 -22.96 10.57
N GLU A 80 3.14 -23.19 9.25
CA GLU A 80 3.62 -24.41 8.58
C GLU A 80 5.10 -24.32 8.17
N LEU A 81 5.74 -23.16 8.30
CA LEU A 81 7.15 -22.97 7.95
C LEU A 81 8.09 -23.77 8.87
N THR A 82 9.15 -24.30 8.25
CA THR A 82 10.27 -24.95 8.94
C THR A 82 11.58 -24.37 8.43
N PHE A 83 12.57 -24.28 9.32
CA PHE A 83 13.88 -23.70 9.00
C PHE A 83 14.97 -24.69 9.37
N PRO A 84 15.87 -25.07 8.42
CA PRO A 84 16.95 -26.01 8.70
C PRO A 84 18.10 -25.37 9.49
N GLU A 85 18.28 -24.06 9.37
CA GLU A 85 19.34 -23.32 10.06
C GLU A 85 18.92 -22.94 11.48
N GLU A 86 19.72 -23.30 12.49
CA GLU A 86 19.43 -23.02 13.90
C GLU A 86 19.24 -21.52 14.18
N GLY A 87 20.01 -20.66 13.52
CA GLY A 87 19.89 -19.20 13.65
C GLY A 87 18.53 -18.67 13.18
N GLN A 88 18.01 -19.20 12.07
CA GLN A 88 16.69 -18.85 11.55
C GLN A 88 15.58 -19.43 12.43
N LEU A 89 15.74 -20.67 12.90
CA LEU A 89 14.79 -21.31 13.82
C LEU A 89 14.65 -20.53 15.13
N LYS A 90 15.75 -20.00 15.70
CA LYS A 90 15.71 -19.13 16.88
C LYS A 90 14.92 -17.85 16.62
N LYS A 91 15.14 -17.18 15.50
CA LYS A 91 14.38 -15.98 15.09
C LYS A 91 12.90 -16.29 14.90
N PHE A 92 12.59 -17.41 14.25
CA PHE A 92 11.21 -17.86 14.04
C PHE A 92 10.50 -18.20 15.36
N ASN A 93 11.17 -18.88 16.28
CA ASN A 93 10.61 -19.15 17.62
C ASN A 93 10.40 -17.87 18.42
N HIS A 94 11.26 -16.86 18.26
CA HIS A 94 11.02 -15.54 18.83
C HIS A 94 9.79 -14.86 18.23
N LEU A 95 9.57 -14.94 16.91
CA LEU A 95 8.33 -14.42 16.30
C LEU A 95 7.08 -15.11 16.85
N LYS A 96 7.15 -16.40 17.18
CA LYS A 96 6.04 -17.14 17.79
C LYS A 96 5.67 -16.64 19.20
N THR A 97 6.57 -15.96 19.91
CA THR A 97 6.27 -15.46 21.28
C THR A 97 5.26 -14.32 21.30
N TYR A 98 5.05 -13.64 20.17
CA TYR A 98 4.05 -12.57 20.05
C TYR A 98 2.60 -13.09 19.98
N ASN A 99 2.38 -14.41 19.92
CA ASN A 99 1.05 -15.02 19.84
C ASN A 99 0.11 -14.33 18.83
N LEU A 100 0.57 -14.24 17.57
CA LEU A 100 -0.10 -13.49 16.50
C LEU A 100 -1.56 -13.90 16.24
N GLN A 101 -1.96 -15.12 16.64
CA GLN A 101 -3.35 -15.57 16.54
C GLN A 101 -4.28 -14.80 17.50
N GLU A 102 -3.85 -14.60 18.76
CA GLU A 102 -4.63 -13.84 19.75
C GLU A 102 -4.58 -12.33 19.46
N GLU A 103 -3.42 -11.83 19.00
CA GLU A 103 -3.28 -10.44 18.55
C GLU A 103 -4.21 -10.14 17.36
N MET A 104 -4.33 -11.06 16.41
CA MET A 104 -5.25 -10.90 15.28
C MET A 104 -6.71 -10.85 15.73
N LYS A 105 -7.09 -11.64 16.73
CA LYS A 105 -8.44 -11.60 17.32
C LYS A 105 -8.69 -10.26 18.02
N SER A 106 -7.74 -9.79 18.81
CA SER A 106 -7.80 -8.50 19.51
C SER A 106 -7.90 -7.33 18.52
N LEU A 107 -7.12 -7.38 17.44
CA LEU A 107 -7.18 -6.40 16.35
C LEU A 107 -8.55 -6.40 15.67
N ARG A 108 -9.13 -7.58 15.43
CA ARG A 108 -10.47 -7.71 14.85
C ARG A 108 -11.53 -7.02 15.72
N GLU A 109 -11.54 -7.30 17.01
CA GLU A 109 -12.49 -6.68 17.96
C GLU A 109 -12.34 -5.15 18.00
N LEU A 110 -11.09 -4.65 17.98
CA LEU A 110 -10.80 -3.21 17.93
C LEU A 110 -11.33 -2.57 16.64
N LEU A 111 -11.08 -3.18 15.48
CA LEU A 111 -11.50 -2.62 14.20
C LEU A 111 -13.03 -2.72 14.00
N GLU A 112 -13.68 -3.75 14.51
CA GLU A 112 -15.16 -3.87 14.50
C GLU A 112 -15.82 -2.75 15.34
N SER A 113 -15.16 -2.28 16.40
CA SER A 113 -15.61 -1.13 17.20
C SER A 113 -15.20 0.24 16.65
N THR A 114 -14.50 0.29 15.52
CA THR A 114 -13.99 1.53 14.90
C THR A 114 -14.57 1.71 13.49
N PRO A 115 -15.73 2.37 13.33
CA PRO A 115 -16.38 2.49 12.04
C PRO A 115 -15.52 3.20 10.99
N SER A 116 -15.26 2.53 9.87
CA SER A 116 -14.62 3.10 8.69
C SER A 116 -15.43 2.75 7.44
N PRO A 117 -15.72 3.71 6.55
CA PRO A 117 -16.38 3.41 5.28
C PRO A 117 -15.59 2.37 4.47
N VAL A 118 -16.32 1.48 3.80
CA VAL A 118 -15.74 0.52 2.84
C VAL A 118 -15.71 1.18 1.47
N VAL A 119 -14.51 1.29 0.89
CA VAL A 119 -14.24 1.94 -0.39
C VAL A 119 -13.27 1.09 -1.19
N PHE A 120 -13.05 1.41 -2.46
CA PHE A 120 -12.00 0.75 -3.24
C PHE A 120 -10.64 1.32 -2.84
N CYS A 121 -9.85 0.56 -2.08
CA CYS A 121 -8.56 0.96 -1.54
C CYS A 121 -7.41 0.47 -2.41
N HIS A 122 -6.29 1.21 -2.39
CA HIS A 122 -5.05 0.78 -3.03
C HIS A 122 -4.40 -0.35 -2.22
N ASN A 123 -4.42 -0.20 -0.89
CA ASN A 123 -3.82 -1.05 0.15
C ASN A 123 -2.28 -1.04 0.22
N ASP A 124 -1.60 -0.24 -0.60
CA ASP A 124 -0.13 -0.15 -0.63
C ASP A 124 0.38 1.18 -1.21
N VAL A 125 -0.06 2.30 -0.61
CA VAL A 125 0.34 3.66 -1.04
C VAL A 125 1.69 4.05 -0.44
N GLN A 126 2.74 3.31 -0.78
CA GLN A 126 4.14 3.65 -0.46
C GLN A 126 4.77 4.56 -1.52
N GLU A 127 5.88 5.23 -1.20
CA GLU A 127 6.57 6.15 -2.12
C GLU A 127 6.98 5.50 -3.44
N GLY A 128 7.27 4.19 -3.41
CA GLY A 128 7.63 3.41 -4.59
C GLY A 128 6.51 3.26 -5.62
N ASN A 129 5.25 3.39 -5.18
CA ASN A 129 4.03 3.24 -5.96
C ASN A 129 3.41 4.59 -6.34
N ILE A 130 4.12 5.69 -6.08
CA ILE A 130 3.70 7.05 -6.43
C ILE A 130 4.72 7.63 -7.40
N LEU A 131 4.29 7.86 -8.64
CA LEU A 131 5.12 8.45 -9.69
C LEU A 131 4.95 9.96 -9.70
N LEU A 132 6.05 10.70 -9.60
CA LEU A 132 6.11 12.10 -9.98
C LEU A 132 6.35 12.20 -11.49
N LEU A 133 5.33 12.68 -12.19
CA LEU A 133 5.30 12.83 -13.64
C LEU A 133 6.26 13.93 -14.11
N ALA A 134 6.86 13.74 -15.28
CA ALA A 134 7.77 14.68 -15.92
C ALA A 134 7.37 14.98 -17.37
N GLY A 135 7.85 16.10 -17.90
CA GLY A 135 7.63 16.48 -19.30
C GLY A 135 6.16 16.77 -19.63
N HIS A 136 5.69 16.25 -20.76
CA HIS A 136 4.32 16.50 -21.25
C HIS A 136 3.21 15.81 -20.43
N GLU A 137 3.57 14.84 -19.59
CA GLU A 137 2.62 14.17 -18.69
C GLU A 137 2.39 14.99 -17.40
N ALA A 138 3.28 15.95 -17.08
CA ALA A 138 3.14 16.80 -15.91
C ALA A 138 2.24 18.01 -16.23
N SER A 139 1.05 18.06 -15.63
CA SER A 139 0.26 19.29 -15.57
C SER A 139 0.55 20.04 -14.25
N SER A 140 0.28 21.34 -14.19
CA SER A 140 0.48 22.12 -12.96
C SER A 140 -0.37 21.63 -11.78
N SER A 141 -1.48 20.94 -12.06
CA SER A 141 -2.48 20.47 -11.10
C SER A 141 -2.60 18.94 -10.98
N ASP A 142 -1.81 18.19 -11.74
CA ASP A 142 -1.84 16.73 -11.79
C ASP A 142 -0.43 16.25 -12.15
N LYS A 143 0.38 16.04 -11.12
CA LYS A 143 1.80 15.69 -11.14
C LYS A 143 2.06 14.30 -10.61
N LEU A 144 1.12 13.70 -9.88
CA LEU A 144 1.27 12.39 -9.27
C LEU A 144 0.39 11.33 -9.94
N MET A 145 0.91 10.12 -10.08
CA MET A 145 0.15 8.95 -10.49
C MET A 145 0.40 7.79 -9.54
N LEU A 146 -0.68 7.16 -9.06
CA LEU A 146 -0.61 5.90 -8.33
C LEU A 146 -0.44 4.75 -9.32
N ILE A 147 0.37 3.77 -8.97
CA ILE A 147 0.62 2.56 -9.74
C ILE A 147 0.67 1.34 -8.83
N ASP A 148 0.77 0.16 -9.43
CA ASP A 148 0.93 -1.12 -8.72
C ASP A 148 -0.26 -1.50 -7.81
N PHE A 149 -1.36 -1.85 -8.47
CA PHE A 149 -2.65 -2.13 -7.83
C PHE A 149 -2.81 -3.60 -7.41
N GLU A 150 -1.72 -4.32 -7.16
CA GLU A 150 -1.78 -5.77 -6.91
C GLU A 150 -2.59 -6.15 -5.66
N TYR A 151 -2.54 -5.30 -4.63
CA TYR A 151 -3.29 -5.48 -3.38
C TYR A 151 -4.65 -4.79 -3.38
N SER A 152 -5.01 -4.06 -4.44
CA SER A 152 -6.20 -3.20 -4.43
C SER A 152 -7.49 -4.01 -4.30
N SER A 153 -8.38 -3.58 -3.41
CA SER A 153 -9.63 -4.27 -3.10
C SER A 153 -10.62 -3.34 -2.42
N TYR A 154 -11.88 -3.76 -2.29
CA TYR A 154 -12.76 -3.07 -1.34
C TYR A 154 -12.31 -3.36 0.08
N ASN A 155 -11.95 -2.31 0.80
CA ASN A 155 -11.41 -2.39 2.15
C ASN A 155 -11.81 -1.14 2.95
N TYR A 156 -11.46 -1.10 4.23
CA TYR A 156 -11.70 0.05 5.09
C TYR A 156 -10.85 1.23 4.66
N ARG A 157 -11.46 2.39 4.40
CA ARG A 157 -10.75 3.65 4.09
C ARG A 157 -9.65 3.97 5.11
N GLY A 158 -9.92 3.74 6.39
CA GLY A 158 -8.97 3.96 7.48
C GLY A 158 -7.67 3.16 7.30
N PHE A 159 -7.75 1.93 6.76
CA PHE A 159 -6.58 1.09 6.50
C PHE A 159 -5.64 1.76 5.48
N ASP A 160 -6.17 2.15 4.31
CA ASP A 160 -5.37 2.70 3.21
C ASP A 160 -4.66 4.00 3.62
N ILE A 161 -5.37 4.87 4.36
CA ILE A 161 -4.82 6.11 4.91
C ILE A 161 -3.76 5.81 5.98
N SER A 162 -4.06 4.91 6.92
CA SER A 162 -3.11 4.56 7.99
C SER A 162 -1.85 3.88 7.47
N ASN A 163 -1.99 3.04 6.44
CA ASN A 163 -0.85 2.40 5.78
C ASN A 163 0.04 3.45 5.14
N HIS A 164 -0.55 4.38 4.38
CA HIS A 164 0.20 5.49 3.79
C HIS A 164 0.97 6.31 4.86
N PHE A 165 0.36 6.58 6.02
CA PHE A 165 1.06 7.26 7.11
C PHE A 165 2.19 6.43 7.72
N CYS A 166 2.03 5.10 7.81
CA CYS A 166 3.11 4.21 8.23
C CYS A 166 4.31 4.29 7.26
N GLU A 167 4.09 4.45 5.96
CA GLU A 167 5.17 4.55 4.96
C GLU A 167 6.05 5.81 5.12
N TRP A 168 5.61 6.82 5.88
CA TRP A 168 6.47 7.96 6.22
C TRP A 168 7.66 7.57 7.12
N VAL A 169 7.54 6.43 7.82
CA VAL A 169 8.54 5.91 8.75
C VAL A 169 9.61 5.09 8.04
N TYR A 170 9.27 4.41 6.95
CA TYR A 170 10.12 3.39 6.34
C TYR A 170 10.78 3.89 5.05
N ASN A 171 12.10 3.84 5.02
CA ASN A 171 12.87 4.12 3.81
C ASN A 171 13.47 2.82 3.26
N TYR A 172 13.05 2.44 2.05
CA TYR A 172 13.47 1.22 1.35
C TYR A 172 14.66 1.41 0.40
N THR A 173 15.23 2.62 0.31
CA THR A 173 16.42 2.90 -0.50
C THR A 173 17.70 2.84 0.32
N HIS A 174 17.66 2.22 1.50
CA HIS A 174 18.84 2.06 2.34
C HIS A 174 19.82 1.08 1.69
N ASP A 175 21.07 1.49 1.51
CA ASP A 175 22.08 0.78 0.72
C ASP A 175 22.82 -0.33 1.49
N SER A 176 22.51 -0.48 2.78
CA SER A 176 23.12 -1.48 3.66
C SER A 176 22.07 -2.35 4.35
N TRP A 177 22.44 -3.57 4.71
CA TRP A 177 21.57 -4.51 5.42
C TRP A 177 20.91 -3.84 6.66
N PRO A 178 19.58 -3.97 6.86
CA PRO A 178 18.63 -4.88 6.20
C PRO A 178 17.96 -4.33 4.92
N PHE A 179 18.56 -3.33 4.27
CA PHE A 179 18.08 -2.63 3.07
C PHE A 179 16.81 -1.78 3.27
N PHE A 180 16.44 -1.56 4.53
CA PHE A 180 15.47 -0.53 4.91
C PHE A 180 15.92 0.17 6.19
N LYS A 181 15.39 1.37 6.42
CA LYS A 181 15.56 2.11 7.67
C LYS A 181 14.22 2.62 8.17
N ALA A 182 13.86 2.26 9.40
CA ALA A 182 12.70 2.82 10.09
C ALA A 182 13.13 4.04 10.93
N SER A 183 12.39 5.14 10.82
CA SER A 183 12.57 6.36 11.61
C SER A 183 11.22 6.77 12.21
N PRO A 184 10.79 6.18 13.35
CA PRO A 184 9.45 6.35 13.91
C PRO A 184 9.06 7.82 14.18
N GLU A 185 10.05 8.68 14.43
CA GLU A 185 9.90 10.12 14.57
C GLU A 185 9.36 10.84 13.32
N ASN A 186 9.41 10.18 12.15
CA ASN A 186 8.88 10.72 10.90
C ASN A 186 7.39 10.43 10.67
N TYR A 187 6.75 9.65 11.55
CA TYR A 187 5.31 9.42 11.46
C TYR A 187 4.56 10.78 11.48
N PRO A 188 3.56 11.01 10.61
CA PRO A 188 2.92 12.31 10.48
C PRO A 188 2.31 12.74 11.81
N SER A 189 2.57 13.99 12.20
CA SER A 189 1.92 14.61 13.35
C SER A 189 0.41 14.72 13.15
N ARG A 190 -0.36 14.92 14.22
CA ARG A 190 -1.83 15.11 14.10
C ARG A 190 -2.22 16.28 13.18
N GLN A 191 -1.38 17.31 13.10
CA GLN A 191 -1.60 18.44 12.20
C GLN A 191 -1.37 18.08 10.72
N GLN A 192 -0.49 17.11 10.44
CA GLN A 192 -0.23 16.63 9.07
C GLN A 192 -1.24 15.57 8.60
N GLN A 193 -1.99 14.96 9.53
CA GLN A 193 -2.99 13.94 9.21
C GLN A 193 -4.37 14.53 8.84
N VAL A 194 -4.57 15.85 8.98
CA VAL A 194 -5.85 16.55 8.79
C VAL A 194 -5.90 17.33 7.48
#